data_AF-A0A1G7ALY6-F1
#
_entry.id   AF-A0A1G7ALY6-F1
#
_cell.length_a   1.000
_cell.length_b   1.000
_cell.length_c   1.000
_cell.angle_alpha   90.00
_cell.angle_beta   90.00
_cell.angle_gamma   90.00
#
_symmetry.space_group_name_H-M   'P 1'
#
loop_
_entity.id
_entity.type
_entity.pdbx_description
1 polymer ?
#
loop_
_entity_poly.entity_id
_entity_poly.type
_entity_poly.pdbx_seq_one_letter_code
_entity_poly.pdbx_strand_id
1 'polypeptide(L)'
;MTIGEYIVEKLSLWSVIYSDALIEAELSKLNLIATEEYASNNAEKVDLFFYNILPEMLLMPENVREGGYSISYDKKAMESYYSLLSQRLGRPNLLPKPTITDISNEW
;
A
#
# COMPACT_ATOMS: atom_id res chain seq x y z
N MET A 1 5.19 13.64 -15.46
CA MET A 1 5.52 12.75 -14.33
C MET A 1 5.32 11.33 -14.81
N THR A 2 6.32 10.49 -14.62
CA THR A 2 6.26 9.06 -14.94
C THR A 2 5.50 8.29 -13.86
N ILE A 3 5.07 7.07 -14.16
CA ILE A 3 4.39 6.20 -13.19
C ILE A 3 5.30 5.92 -11.99
N GLY A 4 6.59 5.66 -12.22
CA GLY A 4 7.57 5.43 -11.17
C GLY A 4 7.72 6.63 -10.24
N GLU A 5 7.92 7.83 -10.82
CA GLU A 5 8.00 9.08 -10.04
C GLU A 5 6.73 9.30 -9.22
N TYR A 6 5.55 9.09 -9.81
CA TYR A 6 4.27 9.22 -9.10
C TYR A 6 4.18 8.29 -7.89
N ILE A 7 4.58 7.03 -8.06
CA ILE A 7 4.54 6.04 -6.97
C ILE A 7 5.50 6.45 -5.84
N VAL A 8 6.74 6.83 -6.19
CA VAL A 8 7.74 7.27 -5.22
C VAL A 8 7.27 8.51 -4.46
N GLU A 9 6.77 9.53 -5.15
CA GLU A 9 6.23 10.73 -4.50
C GLU A 9 5.04 10.38 -3.59
N LYS A 10 4.13 9.51 -4.04
CA LYS A 10 2.96 9.10 -3.25
C LYS A 10 3.35 8.34 -1.99
N LEU A 11 4.28 7.39 -2.08
CA LEU A 11 4.78 6.64 -0.93
C LEU A 11 5.56 7.53 0.04
N SER A 12 6.28 8.52 -0.48
CA SER A 12 7.01 9.51 0.33
C SER A 12 6.08 10.35 1.21
N LEU A 13 4.82 10.60 0.81
CA LEU A 13 3.82 11.26 1.66
C LEU A 13 3.53 10.48 2.95
N TRP A 14 3.73 9.16 2.93
CA TRP A 14 3.58 8.28 4.11
C TRP A 14 4.92 7.93 4.76
N SER A 15 6.00 8.65 4.41
CA SER A 15 7.37 8.36 4.86
C SER A 15 7.85 6.94 4.53
N VAL A 16 7.32 6.36 3.45
CA VAL A 16 7.71 5.04 2.95
C VAL A 16 8.83 5.21 1.93
N ILE A 17 9.95 4.55 2.18
CA ILE A 17 11.02 4.37 1.20
C ILE A 17 10.83 2.99 0.58
N TYR A 18 10.61 2.94 -0.72
CA TYR A 18 10.40 1.71 -1.48
C TYR A 18 11.41 1.66 -2.63
N SER A 19 12.02 0.49 -2.85
CA SER A 19 13.09 0.37 -3.84
C SER A 19 12.55 0.44 -5.27
N ASP A 20 13.22 1.20 -6.14
CA ASP A 20 12.87 1.29 -7.56
C ASP A 20 12.79 -0.08 -8.24
N ALA A 21 13.70 -1.01 -7.89
CA ALA A 21 13.69 -2.37 -8.43
C ALA A 21 12.42 -3.16 -8.02
N LEU A 22 11.90 -2.91 -6.81
CA LEU A 22 10.62 -3.50 -6.39
C LEU A 22 9.44 -2.84 -7.10
N ILE A 23 9.47 -1.52 -7.30
CA ILE A 23 8.45 -0.80 -8.08
C ILE A 23 8.38 -1.40 -9.48
N GLU A 24 9.52 -1.56 -10.17
CA GLU A 24 9.56 -2.15 -11.51
C GLU A 24 9.04 -3.59 -11.53
N ALA A 25 9.44 -4.42 -10.56
CA ALA A 25 8.98 -5.80 -10.46
C ALA A 25 7.46 -5.89 -10.27
N GLU A 26 6.87 -5.08 -9.39
CA GLU A 26 5.43 -5.05 -9.15
C GLU A 26 4.64 -4.44 -10.33
N LEU A 27 5.16 -3.38 -10.97
CA LEU A 27 4.56 -2.81 -12.17
C LEU A 27 4.54 -3.80 -13.35
N SER A 28 5.58 -4.62 -13.48
CA SER A 28 5.65 -5.64 -14.54
C SER A 28 4.49 -6.64 -14.46
N LYS A 29 4.03 -6.99 -13.25
CA LYS A 29 2.87 -7.87 -13.02
C LYS A 29 1.56 -7.26 -13.55
N LEU A 30 1.51 -5.94 -13.71
CA LEU A 30 0.35 -5.17 -14.17
C LEU A 30 0.47 -4.75 -15.64
N ASN A 31 1.52 -5.19 -16.32
CA ASN A 31 1.88 -4.75 -17.67
C ASN A 31 1.97 -3.21 -17.74
N LEU A 32 2.75 -2.63 -16.81
CA LEU A 32 3.12 -1.22 -16.77
C LEU A 32 4.65 -1.10 -16.72
N ILE A 33 5.17 0.01 -17.22
CA ILE A 33 6.59 0.35 -17.20
C ILE A 33 6.76 1.63 -16.39
N ALA A 34 7.74 1.66 -15.47
CA ALA A 34 7.95 2.79 -14.57
C ALA A 34 8.20 4.12 -15.30
N THR A 35 8.81 4.08 -16.48
CA THR A 35 9.14 5.25 -17.31
C THR A 35 7.99 5.75 -18.18
N GLU A 36 6.86 5.06 -18.23
CA GLU A 36 5.66 5.54 -18.92
C GLU A 36 5.07 6.75 -18.22
N GLU A 37 4.42 7.63 -18.98
CA GLU A 37 3.73 8.79 -18.43
C GLU A 37 2.50 8.37 -17.62
N TYR A 38 2.35 8.93 -16.42
CA TYR A 38 1.14 8.71 -15.63
C TYR A 38 -0.04 9.49 -16.23
N ALA A 39 -1.10 8.78 -16.61
CA ALA A 39 -2.26 9.34 -17.31
C ALA A 39 -3.55 8.57 -17.00
N SER A 40 -4.70 9.14 -17.37
CA SER A 40 -6.01 8.57 -17.03
C SER A 40 -6.23 7.13 -17.54
N ASN A 41 -5.54 6.72 -18.60
CA ASN A 41 -5.63 5.38 -19.18
C ASN A 41 -4.85 4.31 -18.40
N ASN A 42 -3.90 4.69 -17.54
CA ASN A 42 -3.14 3.78 -16.68
C ASN A 42 -3.40 3.96 -15.18
N ALA A 43 -4.15 5.00 -14.80
CA ALA A 43 -4.51 5.30 -13.41
C ALA A 43 -5.08 4.08 -12.66
N GLU A 44 -6.05 3.36 -13.22
CA GLU A 44 -6.65 2.19 -12.57
C GLU A 44 -5.62 1.05 -12.33
N LYS A 45 -4.66 0.86 -13.24
CA LYS A 45 -3.59 -0.12 -13.04
C LYS A 45 -2.62 0.32 -11.96
N VAL A 46 -2.31 1.60 -11.87
CA VAL A 46 -1.50 2.16 -10.77
C VAL A 46 -2.24 2.02 -9.43
N ASP A 47 -3.57 2.11 -9.44
CA ASP A 47 -4.37 1.84 -8.24
C ASP A 47 -4.32 0.36 -7.85
N LEU A 48 -4.35 -0.55 -8.82
CA LEU A 48 -4.13 -1.97 -8.57
C LEU A 48 -2.73 -2.25 -7.99
N PHE A 49 -1.71 -1.50 -8.41
CA PHE A 49 -0.38 -1.57 -7.80
C PHE A 49 -0.45 -1.31 -6.29
N PHE A 50 -1.03 -0.17 -5.87
CA PHE A 50 -1.18 0.14 -4.45
C PHE A 50 -2.03 -0.89 -3.71
N TYR A 51 -3.08 -1.41 -4.36
CA TYR A 51 -3.94 -2.42 -3.76
C TYR A 51 -3.18 -3.73 -3.46
N ASN A 52 -2.21 -4.10 -4.31
CA ASN A 52 -1.42 -5.30 -4.11
C ASN A 52 -0.34 -5.11 -3.04
N ILE A 53 0.36 -3.97 -3.04
CA ILE A 53 1.52 -3.77 -2.15
C ILE A 53 1.14 -3.34 -0.73
N LEU A 54 0.09 -2.54 -0.56
CA LEU A 54 -0.24 -1.94 0.74
C LEU A 54 -0.59 -2.95 1.83
N PRO A 55 -1.31 -4.05 1.56
CA PRO A 55 -1.54 -5.10 2.55
C PRO A 55 -0.24 -5.70 3.08
N GLU A 56 0.72 -6.02 2.20
CA GLU A 56 2.00 -6.59 2.60
C GLU A 56 2.77 -5.63 3.51
N MET A 57 2.77 -4.34 3.17
CA MET A 57 3.41 -3.30 3.97
C MET A 57 2.73 -3.06 5.32
N LEU A 58 1.39 -3.05 5.36
CA LEU A 58 0.62 -2.76 6.56
C LEU A 58 0.55 -3.95 7.54
N LEU A 59 0.70 -5.17 7.02
CA LEU A 59 0.74 -6.40 7.80
C LEU A 59 2.14 -6.74 8.32
N MET A 60 3.20 -6.07 7.83
CA MET A 60 4.53 -6.23 8.41
C MET A 60 4.51 -5.83 9.90
N PRO A 61 5.12 -6.64 10.79
CA PRO A 61 5.18 -6.30 12.20
C PRO A 61 6.00 -5.03 12.41
N GLU A 62 5.45 -4.10 13.21
CA GLU A 62 6.08 -2.82 13.59
C GLU A 62 7.44 -2.99 14.33
N ASN A 63 7.78 -4.23 14.70
CA ASN A 63 8.92 -4.59 15.53
C ASN A 63 9.97 -5.43 14.78
N VAL A 64 10.48 -4.97 13.64
CA VAL A 64 11.84 -5.38 13.23
C VAL A 64 12.82 -4.42 13.90
N ARG A 65 12.93 -4.53 15.23
CA ARG A 65 13.95 -3.85 16.04
C ARG A 65 15.26 -4.66 16.02
N GLU A 66 15.77 -5.00 14.84
CA GLU A 66 17.16 -5.43 14.70
C GLU A 66 17.91 -4.30 13.99
N GLY A 67 18.52 -3.40 14.76
CA GLY A 67 19.47 -2.42 14.22
C GLY A 67 19.09 -0.93 14.30
N GLY A 68 18.01 -0.54 14.99
CA GLY A 68 17.74 0.87 15.29
C GLY A 68 17.02 1.68 14.20
N TYR A 69 16.45 1.03 13.19
CA TYR A 69 15.58 1.66 12.20
C TYR A 69 14.13 1.57 12.63
N SER A 70 13.59 2.64 13.23
CA SER A 70 12.14 2.82 13.36
C SER A 70 11.60 3.30 12.01
N ILE A 71 10.92 2.43 11.27
CA ILE A 71 10.18 2.85 10.08
C ILE A 71 8.85 3.44 10.57
N SER A 72 8.82 4.78 10.74
CA SER A 72 7.62 5.51 11.16
C SER A 72 6.79 5.88 9.93
N TYR A 73 5.93 4.99 9.44
CA TYR A 73 4.92 5.34 8.44
C TYR A 73 3.57 5.66 9.09
N ASP A 74 2.79 6.56 8.47
CA ASP A 74 1.43 6.89 8.91
C ASP A 74 0.45 5.75 8.56
N LYS A 75 0.45 4.71 9.40
CA LYS A 75 -0.36 3.51 9.25
C LYS A 75 -1.85 3.84 9.07
N LYS A 76 -2.37 4.80 9.84
CA LYS A 76 -3.79 5.17 9.80
C LYS A 76 -4.17 5.82 8.47
N ALA A 77 -3.32 6.70 7.94
CA ALA A 77 -3.53 7.29 6.62
C ALA A 77 -3.48 6.23 5.51
N MET A 78 -2.53 5.30 5.58
CA MET A 78 -2.40 4.21 4.61
C MET A 78 -3.57 3.23 4.67
N GLU A 79 -4.04 2.84 5.86
CA GLU A 79 -5.24 1.98 6.05
C GLU A 79 -6.49 2.65 5.47
N SER A 80 -6.66 3.95 5.71
CA SER A 80 -7.79 4.74 5.19
C SER A 80 -7.74 4.83 3.66
N TYR A 81 -6.55 5.08 3.11
CA TYR A 81 -6.32 5.10 1.66
C TYR A 81 -6.59 3.73 1.03
N TYR A 82 -6.11 2.64 1.65
CA TYR A 82 -6.36 1.29 1.16
C TYR A 82 -7.85 0.92 1.17
N SER A 83 -8.59 1.34 2.20
CA SER A 83 -10.04 1.15 2.26
C SER A 83 -10.77 1.88 1.13
N LEU A 84 -10.40 3.15 0.87
CA LEU A 84 -10.93 3.93 -0.25
C LEU A 84 -10.61 3.27 -1.61
N LEU A 85 -9.37 2.80 -1.76
CA LEU A 85 -8.88 2.13 -2.96
C LEU A 85 -9.65 0.83 -3.24
N SER A 86 -9.88 0.03 -2.21
CA SER A 86 -10.67 -1.20 -2.27
C SER A 86 -12.09 -0.92 -2.77
N GLN A 87 -12.75 0.12 -2.24
CA GLN A 87 -14.09 0.53 -2.70
C GLN A 87 -14.09 0.99 -4.16
N ARG A 88 -13.11 1.81 -4.56
CA ARG A 88 -13.03 2.34 -5.92
C ARG A 88 -12.77 1.27 -6.97
N LEU A 89 -11.95 0.27 -6.64
CA LEU A 89 -11.66 -0.87 -7.51
C LEU A 89 -12.73 -1.97 -7.45
N GLY A 90 -13.74 -1.84 -6.58
CA GLY A 90 -14.74 -2.89 -6.35
C GLY A 90 -14.15 -4.19 -5.78
N ARG A 91 -13.05 -4.09 -5.00
CA ARG A 91 -12.31 -5.22 -4.44
C ARG A 91 -12.48 -5.32 -2.92
N PRO A 92 -12.37 -6.53 -2.34
CA PRO A 92 -12.44 -6.68 -0.89
C PRO A 92 -11.22 -6.02 -0.23
N ASN A 93 -11.44 -5.37 0.90
CA ASN A 93 -10.36 -4.89 1.76
C ASN A 93 -9.74 -6.12 2.48
N LEU A 94 -8.45 -6.39 2.23
CA LEU A 94 -7.71 -7.53 2.77
C LEU A 94 -7.13 -7.28 4.18
N LEU A 95 -7.24 -6.07 4.72
CA LEU A 95 -6.74 -5.78 6.06
C LEU A 95 -7.64 -6.40 7.13
N PRO A 96 -7.05 -6.89 8.24
CA PRO A 96 -7.82 -7.45 9.35
C PRO A 96 -8.73 -6.37 9.94
N LYS A 97 -10.03 -6.67 9.98
CA LYS A 97 -10.98 -5.81 10.69
C LYS A 97 -10.87 -6.09 12.19
N PRO A 98 -10.82 -5.06 13.05
CA PRO A 98 -10.93 -5.26 14.48
C PRO A 98 -12.29 -5.91 14.74
N THR A 99 -12.27 -7.19 15.13
CA THR A 99 -13.48 -7.92 15.52
C THR A 99 -13.65 -7.69 17.01
N ILE A 100 -14.62 -6.86 17.40
CA ILE A 100 -15.02 -6.75 18.80
C ILE A 100 -15.65 -8.09 19.17
N THR A 101 -14.88 -8.93 19.85
CA THR A 101 -15.39 -10.16 20.44
C THR A 101 -15.87 -9.79 21.83
N ASP A 102 -17.19 -9.74 21.98
CA ASP A 102 -17.81 -9.51 23.27
C ASP A 102 -17.59 -10.74 24.17
N ILE A 103 -16.74 -10.59 25.19
CA ILE A 103 -16.42 -11.65 26.17
C ILE A 103 -17.34 -11.59 27.40
N SER A 104 -18.47 -10.86 27.34
CA SER A 104 -19.32 -10.64 28.51
C SER A 104 -20.07 -11.88 29.00
N ASN A 105 -20.02 -12.98 28.23
CA ASN A 105 -20.68 -14.25 28.53
C ASN A 105 -19.76 -15.34 29.13
N GLU A 106 -18.48 -15.04 29.41
CA GLU A 106 -17.53 -16.00 30.00
C GLU A 106 -17.30 -15.82 31.51
N TRP A 107 -18.36 -15.52 32.27
CA TRP A 107 -18.29 -15.23 33.71
C TRP A 107 -19.26 -16.13 34.51
#